data_AF-A0A7K8VIW0-F1
#
_entry.id   AF-A0A7K8VIW0-F1
#
_cell.length_a   1.000
_cell.length_b   1.000
_cell.length_c   1.000
_cell.angle_alpha   90.00
_cell.angle_beta   90.00
_cell.angle_gamma   90.00
#
_symmetry.space_group_name_H-M   'P 1'
#
loop_
_entity.id
_entity.type
_entity.pdbx_description
1 polymer ?
#
loop_
_entity_poly.entity_id
_entity_poly.type
_entity_poly.pdbx_seq_one_letter_code
_entity_poly.pdbx_strand_id
1 'polypeptide(L)'
;MNMTTILQEILIKRSQQKKRTSPLNYKERLFVLTKSMLTYYEGRAEKKYRKGSVDISKIKCVEVVKSDGVSPCQNKYPFQVVYDANTLYIFAPSAQSRDQWVRNLKEEIKNNSNIMVKYHPKFWTEGIYQCCRQTEKLAPGCEKYNLYENTHSWGNLELARLLPLGCLSGLHWPPPPVPPVEENGNEEEIVVAMYDFEPTEHHDLRLEKGEEYTVIEKNDIHWWKARDKYGKQGYIPSNYVTGKKSNNLDQYEWYSRNLNRSKAEQLLRNEDKEGGFVVRDSSQPGLYTVSLYTKFGGEGSSGIRHYHIKETVTSPKQYYLAEKHLFNSIPEIIEYHRHNAAGLVTRLRYPVTPKKTTAPTTAGFSYEKWEINPSELTFMRELGSGLFGVVRLGKWRAQYKVAIKAIREGAMYEEDFIEEAKVMMKLTHPKLVQLYGVCTQQRPIYIVTEFMEHGCLLNYLRQKRGVLSKDILLTMCQDVCEGMEYLERNSFIHRDLAARNCLVSDSGVVKVSDFGMTRYVLDDQYTSSSGAKFPVKWCPPEVFNYSRFSSKSDVWSFGVLMWEVFTEGKMPFEKSSNYEVVTMVSQGHRLYRPKLACKQVYEMMMMCWQEKPEGRPTFEDLLHTIIDIAEGEDAF
;
A
#
# COMPACT_ATOMS: atom_id res chain seq x y z
N MET A 1 32.27 -38.85 8.66
CA MET A 1 31.49 -39.28 9.85
C MET A 1 30.03 -39.35 9.43
N ASN A 2 29.36 -40.49 9.63
CA ASN A 2 27.97 -40.75 9.22
C ASN A 2 27.01 -39.64 9.66
N MET A 3 26.51 -38.85 8.70
CA MET A 3 25.47 -37.83 8.92
C MET A 3 24.08 -38.47 8.80
N THR A 4 23.83 -39.55 9.55
CA THR A 4 22.51 -40.18 9.56
C THR A 4 21.52 -39.20 10.18
N THR A 5 20.52 -38.80 9.39
CA THR A 5 19.45 -37.90 9.83
C THR A 5 18.51 -38.65 10.76
N ILE A 6 18.29 -38.11 11.95
CA ILE A 6 17.41 -38.67 12.99
C ILE A 6 15.98 -38.16 12.77
N LEU A 7 15.84 -36.85 12.58
CA LEU A 7 14.57 -36.19 12.27
C LEU A 7 14.78 -35.11 11.23
N GLN A 8 13.80 -34.93 10.36
CA GLN A 8 13.70 -33.75 9.51
C GLN A 8 12.25 -33.33 9.36
N GLU A 9 11.99 -32.04 9.48
CA GLU A 9 10.63 -31.48 9.37
C GLU A 9 10.69 -29.99 9.09
N ILE A 10 9.66 -29.47 8.42
CA ILE A 10 9.47 -28.04 8.26
C ILE A 10 8.83 -27.49 9.54
N LEU A 11 9.54 -26.62 10.25
CA LEU A 11 9.10 -26.00 11.50
C LEU A 11 9.25 -24.48 11.41
N ILE A 12 8.49 -23.74 12.24
CA ILE A 12 8.60 -22.28 12.32
C ILE A 12 9.59 -21.91 13.42
N LYS A 13 10.60 -21.12 13.07
CA LYS A 13 11.60 -20.57 13.99
C LYS A 13 11.28 -19.12 14.32
N ARG A 14 11.27 -18.77 15.62
CA ARG A 14 11.26 -17.38 16.06
C ARG A 14 12.65 -16.76 15.93
N SER A 15 12.74 -15.55 15.40
CA SER A 15 13.99 -14.80 15.35
C SER A 15 14.49 -14.46 16.74
N GLN A 16 15.79 -14.60 16.97
CA GLN A 16 16.41 -14.05 18.19
C GLN A 16 16.47 -12.54 18.04
N GLN A 17 15.70 -11.81 18.86
CA GLN A 17 15.82 -10.36 18.97
C GLN A 17 17.26 -10.02 19.39
N LYS A 18 18.04 -9.46 18.46
CA LYS A 18 19.40 -8.98 18.75
C LYS A 18 19.37 -7.61 19.45
N LYS A 19 18.25 -6.89 19.40
CA LYS A 19 17.98 -5.61 20.09
C LYS A 19 16.57 -5.62 20.67
N ARG A 20 16.36 -4.90 21.78
CA ARG A 20 15.05 -4.79 22.48
C ARG A 20 13.91 -4.30 21.58
N THR A 21 14.23 -3.52 20.55
CA THR A 21 13.29 -2.87 19.62
C THR A 21 13.09 -3.61 18.30
N SER A 22 13.72 -4.76 18.08
CA SER A 22 13.54 -5.53 16.84
C SER A 22 12.20 -6.30 16.86
N PRO A 23 11.39 -6.25 15.79
CA PRO A 23 10.13 -7.01 15.74
C PRO A 23 10.38 -8.52 15.82
N LEU A 24 9.42 -9.24 16.39
CA LEU A 24 9.46 -10.70 16.43
C LEU A 24 9.08 -11.25 15.06
N ASN A 25 10.05 -11.86 14.39
CA ASN A 25 9.83 -12.50 13.09
C ASN A 25 9.75 -14.02 13.25
N TYR A 26 8.83 -14.66 12.52
CA TYR A 26 8.59 -16.10 12.52
C TYR A 26 8.85 -16.63 11.12
N LYS A 27 9.85 -17.51 10.98
CA LYS A 27 10.30 -18.00 9.67
C LYS A 27 10.18 -19.51 9.59
N GLU A 28 9.53 -20.01 8.53
CA GLU A 28 9.50 -21.43 8.20
C GLU A 28 10.90 -21.91 7.76
N ARG A 29 11.37 -23.03 8.31
CA ARG A 29 12.68 -23.61 8.03
C ARG A 29 12.59 -25.14 8.03
N LEU A 30 13.33 -25.79 7.13
CA LEU A 30 13.56 -27.22 7.21
C LEU A 30 14.60 -27.50 8.30
N PHE A 31 14.18 -28.06 9.42
CA PHE A 31 15.06 -28.52 10.49
C PHE A 31 15.52 -29.95 10.20
N VAL A 32 16.79 -30.22 10.49
CA VAL A 32 17.42 -31.53 10.34
C VAL A 32 18.24 -31.80 11.61
N LEU A 33 17.88 -32.85 12.33
CA LEU A 33 18.58 -33.35 13.51
C LEU A 33 19.50 -34.51 13.11
N THR A 34 20.77 -34.41 13.49
CA THR A 34 21.75 -35.50 13.46
C THR A 34 22.34 -35.69 14.86
N LYS A 35 23.14 -36.74 15.06
CA LYS A 35 23.80 -37.03 16.34
C LYS A 35 24.73 -35.91 16.84
N SER A 36 25.19 -35.04 15.94
CA SER A 36 26.14 -33.97 16.27
C SER A 36 25.56 -32.57 16.08
N MET A 37 24.54 -32.39 15.24
CA MET A 37 24.03 -31.06 14.91
C MET A 37 22.50 -31.01 14.78
N LEU A 38 21.91 -29.93 15.26
CA LEU A 38 20.59 -29.46 14.86
C LEU A 38 20.77 -28.33 13.84
N THR A 39 20.50 -28.60 12.56
CA THR A 39 20.70 -27.65 11.45
C THR A 39 19.38 -27.22 10.85
N TYR A 40 19.27 -25.98 10.40
CA TYR A 40 18.07 -25.50 9.71
C TYR A 40 18.40 -24.76 8.40
N TYR A 41 17.59 -25.03 7.38
CA TYR A 41 17.78 -24.59 6.00
C TYR A 41 16.61 -23.71 5.53
N GLU A 42 16.85 -22.89 4.51
CA GLU A 42 15.81 -22.15 3.80
C GLU A 42 15.45 -22.88 2.49
N GLY A 43 14.15 -22.97 2.17
CA GLY A 43 13.62 -23.58 0.93
C GLY A 43 13.10 -25.01 1.03
N ARG A 44 12.41 -25.48 -0.03
CA ARG A 44 11.99 -26.88 -0.24
C ARG A 44 13.11 -27.71 -0.90
N ALA A 45 12.95 -29.03 -0.85
CA ALA A 45 13.96 -30.11 -0.84
C ALA A 45 15.15 -30.09 -1.82
N GLU A 46 15.18 -29.21 -2.83
CA GLU A 46 16.12 -29.33 -3.97
C GLU A 46 17.29 -28.33 -3.94
N LYS A 47 17.27 -27.29 -3.10
CA LYS A 47 18.43 -26.41 -2.86
C LYS A 47 18.55 -26.01 -1.38
N LYS A 48 19.25 -26.82 -0.59
CA LYS A 48 19.41 -26.63 0.86
C LYS A 48 20.48 -25.57 1.18
N TYR A 49 20.10 -24.30 1.31
CA TYR A 49 21.03 -23.27 1.85
C TYR A 49 20.98 -23.26 3.39
N ARG A 50 22.10 -23.58 4.05
CA ARG A 50 22.20 -23.66 5.52
C ARG A 50 22.09 -22.26 6.13
N LYS A 51 21.06 -22.00 6.93
CA LYS A 51 20.87 -20.70 7.62
C LYS A 51 21.46 -20.67 9.01
N GLY A 52 21.55 -21.82 9.67
CA GLY A 52 22.17 -21.89 10.97
C GLY A 52 22.17 -23.31 11.51
N SER A 53 22.88 -23.48 12.62
CA SER A 53 23.04 -24.78 13.25
C SER A 53 23.41 -24.64 14.70
N VAL A 54 23.00 -25.61 15.51
CA VAL A 54 23.37 -25.76 16.91
C VAL A 54 24.09 -27.09 17.06
N ASP A 55 25.26 -27.07 17.69
CA ASP A 55 25.97 -28.29 18.06
C ASP A 55 25.24 -28.96 19.23
N ILE A 56 24.92 -30.25 19.09
CA ILE A 56 24.17 -31.01 20.10
C ILE A 56 24.90 -30.97 21.45
N SER A 57 26.24 -31.01 21.46
CA SER A 57 27.03 -30.96 22.69
C SER A 57 26.91 -29.63 23.46
N LYS A 58 26.46 -28.56 22.79
CA LYS A 58 26.29 -27.22 23.38
C LYS A 58 24.87 -26.95 23.89
N ILE A 59 23.93 -27.84 23.60
CA ILE A 59 22.56 -27.73 24.08
C ILE A 59 22.52 -28.08 25.56
N LYS A 60 21.93 -27.17 26.35
CA LYS A 60 21.86 -27.26 27.81
C LYS A 60 20.45 -27.55 28.33
N CYS A 61 19.43 -27.26 27.52
CA CYS A 61 18.03 -27.53 27.86
C CYS A 61 17.17 -27.60 26.58
N VAL A 62 16.27 -28.57 26.54
CA VAL A 62 15.19 -28.67 25.55
C VAL A 62 13.90 -28.99 26.27
N GLU A 63 12.88 -28.14 26.10
CA GLU A 63 11.58 -28.32 26.76
C GLU A 63 10.43 -27.61 26.03
N VAL A 64 9.19 -28.04 26.29
CA VAL A 64 7.98 -27.35 25.84
C VAL A 64 7.88 -25.94 26.45
N VAL A 65 7.42 -24.97 25.65
CA VAL A 65 7.15 -23.62 26.15
C VAL A 65 5.68 -23.54 26.58
N LYS A 66 5.43 -23.22 27.84
CA LYS A 66 4.09 -22.95 28.39
C LYS A 66 3.62 -21.59 27.87
N SER A 67 2.41 -21.53 27.31
CA SER A 67 1.79 -20.30 26.80
C SER A 67 0.35 -20.21 27.30
N ASP A 68 -0.04 -19.06 27.86
CA ASP A 68 -1.38 -18.85 28.45
C ASP A 68 -2.38 -18.22 27.45
N GLY A 69 -2.09 -18.23 26.13
CA GLY A 69 -2.89 -17.51 25.14
C GLY A 69 -2.62 -17.86 23.67
N VAL A 70 -3.27 -17.13 22.77
CA VAL A 70 -3.28 -17.28 21.30
C VAL A 70 -1.86 -17.33 20.74
N SER A 71 -1.52 -18.38 19.98
CA SER A 71 -0.20 -18.54 19.38
C SER A 71 0.06 -17.42 18.35
N PRO A 72 1.22 -16.75 18.39
CA PRO A 72 1.56 -15.63 17.51
C PRO A 72 1.88 -16.04 16.06
N CYS A 73 1.78 -17.33 15.73
CA CYS A 73 1.97 -17.84 14.37
C CYS A 73 1.04 -19.03 14.11
N GLN A 74 0.93 -19.45 12.85
CA GLN A 74 0.01 -20.52 12.39
C GLN A 74 0.20 -21.84 13.18
N ASN A 75 1.42 -22.14 13.61
CA ASN A 75 1.74 -23.30 14.45
C ASN A 75 1.52 -22.99 15.94
N LYS A 76 0.73 -23.81 16.63
CA LYS A 76 0.32 -23.59 18.04
C LYS A 76 1.16 -24.33 19.08
N TYR A 77 2.18 -25.09 18.67
CA TYR A 77 2.89 -26.02 19.56
C TYR A 77 4.37 -25.66 19.71
N PRO A 78 4.72 -24.71 20.61
CA PRO A 78 6.09 -24.25 20.80
C PRO A 78 6.93 -25.13 21.71
N PHE A 79 8.22 -25.22 21.39
CA PHE A 79 9.27 -25.74 22.27
C PHE A 79 10.52 -24.85 22.17
N GLN A 80 11.44 -24.99 23.12
CA GLN A 80 12.68 -24.22 23.16
C GLN A 80 13.91 -25.12 23.16
N VAL A 81 14.98 -24.63 22.55
CA VAL A 81 16.33 -25.19 22.60
C VAL A 81 17.26 -24.12 23.14
N VAL A 82 17.79 -24.33 24.35
CA VAL A 82 18.74 -23.43 25.00
C VAL A 82 20.14 -23.96 24.79
N TYR A 83 21.02 -23.14 24.22
CA TYR A 83 22.41 -23.47 23.94
C TYR A 83 23.29 -22.24 24.18
N ASP A 84 24.49 -22.45 24.73
CA ASP A 84 25.40 -21.36 25.09
C ASP A 84 24.72 -20.25 25.92
N ALA A 85 24.54 -19.06 25.34
CA ALA A 85 23.91 -17.86 25.88
C ALA A 85 22.59 -17.51 25.16
N ASN A 86 22.04 -18.45 24.38
CA ASN A 86 20.95 -18.22 23.44
C ASN A 86 19.81 -19.22 23.62
N THR A 87 18.59 -18.74 23.39
CA THR A 87 17.38 -19.57 23.33
C THR A 87 16.82 -19.53 21.91
N LEU A 88 16.50 -20.69 21.37
CA LEU A 88 15.85 -20.87 20.09
C LEU A 88 14.43 -21.37 20.33
N TYR A 89 13.43 -20.56 19.99
CA TYR A 89 12.03 -20.96 20.05
C TYR A 89 11.58 -21.51 18.68
N ILE A 90 10.98 -22.69 18.70
CA ILE A 90 10.55 -23.44 17.52
C ILE A 90 9.08 -23.84 17.70
N PHE A 91 8.29 -23.77 16.63
CA PHE A 91 6.85 -24.05 16.62
C PHE A 91 6.55 -25.19 15.64
N ALA A 92 6.07 -26.30 16.18
CA ALA A 92 5.71 -27.49 15.42
C ALA A 92 4.26 -27.44 14.91
N PRO A 93 3.94 -28.11 13.78
CA PRO A 93 2.60 -28.10 13.20
C PRO A 93 1.56 -28.83 14.07
N SER A 94 1.99 -29.79 14.89
CA SER A 94 1.11 -30.55 15.80
C SER A 94 1.76 -30.78 17.16
N ALA A 95 0.94 -31.09 18.18
CA ALA A 95 1.44 -31.52 19.50
C ALA A 95 2.34 -32.76 19.36
N GLN A 96 1.90 -33.76 18.61
CA GLN A 96 2.66 -34.99 18.36
C GLN A 96 4.03 -34.70 17.74
N SER A 97 4.12 -33.79 16.76
CA SER A 97 5.39 -33.38 16.15
C SER A 97 6.29 -32.68 17.17
N ARG A 98 5.78 -31.69 17.92
CA ARG A 98 6.53 -31.03 19.02
C ARG A 98 7.10 -32.06 19.98
N ASP A 99 6.28 -33.01 20.36
CA ASP A 99 6.58 -34.03 21.36
C ASP A 99 7.67 -34.98 20.88
N GLN A 100 7.61 -35.34 19.60
CA GLN A 100 8.65 -36.09 18.93
C GLN A 100 9.98 -35.34 18.88
N TRP A 101 9.97 -34.05 18.54
CA TRP A 101 11.19 -33.23 18.51
C TRP A 101 11.82 -33.07 19.88
N VAL A 102 11.04 -32.73 20.90
CA VAL A 102 11.54 -32.56 22.28
C VAL A 102 12.16 -33.87 22.78
N ARG A 103 11.50 -35.01 22.55
CA ARG A 103 12.00 -36.33 22.97
C ARG A 103 13.32 -36.70 22.31
N ASN A 104 13.40 -36.60 20.98
CA ASN A 104 14.61 -36.96 20.24
C ASN A 104 15.77 -36.03 20.59
N LEU A 105 15.53 -34.73 20.76
CA LEU A 105 16.56 -33.81 21.21
C LEU A 105 17.02 -34.09 22.65
N LYS A 106 16.11 -34.42 23.58
CA LYS A 106 16.48 -34.83 24.95
C LYS A 106 17.34 -36.09 24.96
N GLU A 107 17.03 -37.07 24.11
CA GLU A 107 17.81 -38.29 23.96
C GLU A 107 19.25 -38.02 23.48
N GLU A 108 19.42 -37.11 22.51
CA GLU A 108 20.74 -36.77 21.98
C GLU A 108 21.60 -35.96 22.97
N ILE A 109 20.98 -35.21 23.89
CA ILE A 109 21.71 -34.40 24.89
C ILE A 109 21.89 -35.11 26.24
N LYS A 110 21.39 -36.34 26.41
CA LYS A 110 21.35 -37.05 27.70
C LYS A 110 22.72 -37.23 28.38
N ASN A 111 23.79 -37.21 27.59
CA ASN A 111 25.17 -37.39 28.03
C ASN A 111 25.98 -36.08 28.02
N ASN A 112 25.35 -34.93 27.77
CA ASN A 112 26.04 -33.64 27.79
C ASN A 112 26.46 -33.29 29.23
N SER A 113 27.69 -32.78 29.39
CA SER A 113 28.25 -32.43 30.69
C SER A 113 27.68 -31.13 31.30
N ASN A 114 26.94 -30.33 30.53
CA ASN A 114 26.49 -28.99 30.92
C ASN A 114 24.97 -28.81 30.75
N ILE A 115 24.19 -29.67 31.39
CA ILE A 115 22.73 -29.57 31.43
C ILE A 115 22.29 -28.59 32.52
N MET A 116 21.31 -27.73 32.21
CA MET A 116 20.79 -26.74 33.16
C MET A 116 20.03 -27.42 34.30
N VAL A 117 20.20 -26.93 35.53
CA VAL A 117 19.40 -27.39 36.70
C VAL A 117 18.00 -26.78 36.71
N LYS A 118 17.88 -25.55 36.19
CA LYS A 118 16.61 -24.82 36.09
C LYS A 118 16.51 -24.12 34.74
N TYR A 119 15.30 -23.99 34.20
CA TYR A 119 15.00 -23.33 32.93
C TYR A 119 13.81 -22.36 33.07
N HIS A 120 13.57 -21.57 32.02
CA HIS A 120 12.42 -20.65 31.95
C HIS A 120 11.31 -21.27 31.09
N PRO A 121 10.14 -21.61 31.65
CA PRO A 121 9.10 -22.34 30.92
C PRO A 121 8.30 -21.46 29.94
N LYS A 122 8.41 -20.13 29.99
CA LYS A 122 7.67 -19.19 29.12
C LYS A 122 8.60 -18.36 28.25
N PHE A 123 8.04 -17.63 27.29
CA PHE A 123 8.79 -16.80 26.36
C PHE A 123 9.57 -15.65 27.03
N TRP A 124 10.74 -15.34 26.48
CA TRP A 124 11.39 -14.03 26.61
C TRP A 124 10.80 -13.07 25.59
N THR A 125 10.18 -11.98 26.05
CA THR A 125 9.54 -10.96 25.21
C THR A 125 9.73 -9.59 25.86
N GLU A 126 10.01 -8.55 25.06
CA GLU A 126 10.20 -7.17 25.54
C GLU A 126 11.31 -6.99 26.60
N GLY A 127 12.26 -7.93 26.64
CA GLY A 127 13.34 -7.91 27.62
C GLY A 127 12.96 -8.41 29.01
N ILE A 128 11.88 -9.20 29.13
CA ILE A 128 11.47 -9.89 30.35
C ILE A 128 11.08 -11.35 30.08
N TYR A 129 11.34 -12.25 31.04
CA TYR A 129 10.79 -13.60 31.04
C TYR A 129 9.34 -13.59 31.55
N GLN A 130 8.40 -14.10 30.75
CA GLN A 130 6.97 -14.10 31.10
C GLN A 130 6.61 -15.01 32.29
N CYS A 131 7.51 -15.92 32.70
CA CYS A 131 7.29 -16.84 33.82
C CYS A 131 7.61 -16.23 35.19
N CYS A 132 8.65 -15.41 35.29
CA CYS A 132 9.18 -14.92 36.57
C CYS A 132 9.52 -13.42 36.57
N ARG A 133 9.28 -12.73 35.45
CA ARG A 133 9.54 -11.30 35.22
C ARG A 133 11.01 -10.88 35.37
N GLN A 134 11.95 -11.83 35.35
CA GLN A 134 13.38 -11.50 35.32
C GLN A 134 13.74 -10.76 34.02
N THR A 135 14.55 -9.72 34.16
CA THR A 135 14.93 -8.75 33.11
C THR A 135 16.29 -9.03 32.48
N GLU A 136 17.00 -10.07 32.94
CA GLU A 136 18.29 -10.48 32.41
C GLU A 136 18.16 -11.79 31.61
N LYS A 137 18.65 -11.80 30.37
CA LYS A 137 18.49 -12.95 29.46
C LYS A 137 19.23 -14.19 29.95
N LEU A 138 20.31 -14.01 30.71
CA LEU A 138 21.14 -15.06 31.30
C LEU A 138 20.74 -15.43 32.73
N ALA A 139 19.63 -14.88 33.23
CA ALA A 139 19.18 -15.17 34.59
C ALA A 139 18.89 -16.67 34.79
N PRO A 140 19.20 -17.23 35.97
CA PRO A 140 18.95 -18.63 36.26
C PRO A 140 17.46 -18.95 36.13
N GLY A 141 17.15 -20.09 35.50
CA GLY A 141 15.77 -20.54 35.28
C GLY A 141 14.91 -20.57 36.54
N CYS A 142 13.60 -20.35 36.40
CA CYS A 142 12.66 -20.36 37.52
C CYS A 142 11.98 -21.72 37.79
N GLU A 143 12.08 -22.68 36.87
CA GLU A 143 11.50 -24.03 37.01
C GLU A 143 12.60 -25.09 36.95
N LYS A 144 12.51 -26.17 37.74
CA LYS A 144 13.48 -27.27 37.71
C LYS A 144 13.45 -27.93 36.33
N TYR A 145 14.62 -28.10 35.71
CA TYR A 145 14.73 -28.85 34.47
C TYR A 145 14.96 -30.32 34.78
N ASN A 146 14.12 -31.19 34.24
CA ASN A 146 14.26 -32.62 34.41
C ASN A 146 14.45 -33.28 33.04
N LEU A 147 15.71 -33.63 32.74
CA LEU A 147 16.08 -34.26 31.49
C LEU A 147 15.51 -35.67 31.36
N TYR A 148 15.32 -36.35 32.50
CA TYR A 148 14.91 -37.75 32.58
C TYR A 148 13.43 -37.92 32.97
N GLU A 149 12.64 -36.84 33.02
CA GLU A 149 11.22 -36.96 33.34
C GLU A 149 10.51 -37.73 32.22
N ASN A 150 9.92 -38.86 32.61
CA ASN A 150 9.54 -39.98 31.76
C ASN A 150 8.76 -39.60 30.50
N THR A 151 9.26 -40.15 29.40
CA THR A 151 8.63 -40.44 28.10
C THR A 151 7.30 -41.22 28.16
N HIS A 152 6.71 -41.41 29.34
CA HIS A 152 5.50 -42.21 29.58
C HIS A 152 4.33 -41.43 30.21
N SER A 153 4.48 -40.15 30.54
CA SER A 153 3.41 -39.38 31.22
C SER A 153 2.46 -38.62 30.29
N TRP A 154 2.71 -38.61 28.97
CA TRP A 154 1.95 -37.78 28.02
C TRP A 154 0.68 -38.45 27.48
N GLY A 155 0.28 -39.58 28.08
CA GLY A 155 -1.00 -40.24 27.86
C GLY A 155 -2.06 -40.00 28.95
N ASN A 156 -1.77 -39.27 30.03
CA ASN A 156 -2.66 -39.18 31.20
C ASN A 156 -3.06 -37.77 31.62
N LEU A 157 -2.95 -36.77 30.72
CA LEU A 157 -3.52 -35.43 30.97
C LEU A 157 -4.95 -35.23 30.42
N GLU A 158 -5.62 -36.32 30.06
CA GLU A 158 -7.07 -36.32 29.72
C GLU A 158 -7.96 -36.94 30.81
N LEU A 159 -7.40 -37.53 31.88
CA LEU A 159 -8.18 -38.30 32.86
C LEU A 159 -8.30 -37.71 34.27
N ALA A 160 -7.88 -36.45 34.50
CA ALA A 160 -7.94 -35.81 35.82
C ALA A 160 -9.05 -34.75 35.97
N ARG A 161 -10.13 -34.84 35.19
CA ARG A 161 -11.30 -33.93 35.33
C ARG A 161 -12.67 -34.60 35.47
N LEU A 162 -12.70 -35.90 35.77
CA LEU A 162 -13.92 -36.61 36.19
C LEU A 162 -13.67 -37.05 37.64
N LEU A 163 -14.33 -36.51 38.67
CA LEU A 163 -15.74 -36.68 39.08
C LEU A 163 -16.01 -35.76 40.30
N PRO A 164 -17.24 -35.62 40.85
CA PRO A 164 -18.53 -36.15 40.38
C PRO A 164 -19.62 -35.07 40.20
N LEU A 165 -20.61 -35.41 39.36
CA LEU A 165 -21.92 -34.75 39.40
C LEU A 165 -22.60 -35.00 40.75
N GLY A 166 -22.98 -33.90 41.41
CA GLY A 166 -23.98 -33.87 42.47
C GLY A 166 -25.01 -32.80 42.11
N CYS A 167 -26.18 -33.26 41.66
CA CYS A 167 -27.47 -32.60 41.50
C CYS A 167 -27.55 -31.09 41.76
N LEU A 168 -27.87 -30.30 40.73
CA LEU A 168 -28.96 -29.33 40.80
C LEU A 168 -29.63 -29.21 39.42
N SER A 169 -30.93 -29.40 39.46
CA SER A 169 -31.91 -29.48 38.38
C SER A 169 -32.17 -28.16 37.67
N GLY A 170 -32.40 -28.26 36.36
CA GLY A 170 -33.28 -27.36 35.60
C GLY A 170 -32.60 -26.10 35.08
N LEU A 171 -32.29 -26.09 33.78
CA LEU A 171 -32.45 -24.96 32.86
C LEU A 171 -32.15 -25.47 31.45
N HIS A 172 -33.19 -25.57 30.62
CA HIS A 172 -33.08 -25.78 29.17
C HIS A 172 -32.34 -24.59 28.55
N TRP A 173 -31.23 -24.84 27.84
CA TRP A 173 -30.66 -23.89 26.87
C TRP A 173 -30.82 -24.49 25.47
N PRO A 174 -31.30 -23.73 24.47
CA PRO A 174 -31.55 -24.25 23.12
C PRO A 174 -30.23 -24.64 22.43
N PRO A 175 -30.28 -25.56 21.44
CA PRO A 175 -29.09 -25.94 20.68
C PRO A 175 -28.51 -24.70 19.96
N PRO A 176 -27.18 -24.64 19.78
CA PRO A 176 -26.52 -23.56 19.05
C PRO A 176 -27.07 -23.48 17.61
N PRO A 177 -27.16 -22.26 17.03
CA PRO A 177 -27.64 -22.08 15.68
C PRO A 177 -26.74 -22.85 14.72
N VAL A 178 -27.36 -23.59 13.81
CA VAL A 178 -26.72 -24.19 12.64
C VAL A 178 -25.97 -23.05 11.92
N PRO A 179 -24.69 -23.22 11.52
CA PRO A 179 -24.01 -22.22 10.72
C PRO A 179 -24.88 -21.91 9.48
N PRO A 180 -24.94 -20.64 9.03
CA PRO A 180 -25.69 -20.32 7.83
C PRO A 180 -25.19 -21.24 6.74
N VAL A 181 -26.13 -21.99 6.14
CA VAL A 181 -25.91 -22.59 4.84
C VAL A 181 -25.51 -21.41 3.96
N GLU A 182 -24.27 -21.38 3.49
CA GLU A 182 -23.90 -20.51 2.39
C GLU A 182 -24.83 -20.90 1.25
N GLU A 183 -25.87 -20.09 1.05
CA GLU A 183 -26.54 -20.02 -0.23
C GLU A 183 -25.43 -19.71 -1.23
N ASN A 184 -24.96 -20.72 -1.94
CA ASN A 184 -24.26 -20.59 -3.20
C ASN A 184 -25.23 -19.93 -4.20
N GLY A 185 -25.48 -18.63 -4.00
CA GLY A 185 -25.79 -17.71 -5.06
C GLY A 185 -24.47 -17.36 -5.72
N ASN A 186 -23.99 -18.21 -6.65
CA ASN A 186 -23.08 -17.74 -7.69
C ASN A 186 -23.88 -16.75 -8.55
N GLU A 187 -24.07 -15.52 -8.07
CA GLU A 187 -24.27 -14.41 -8.99
C GLU A 187 -22.94 -14.25 -9.72
N GLU A 188 -22.91 -14.72 -10.97
CA GLU A 188 -21.80 -14.48 -11.87
C GLU A 188 -21.53 -12.97 -11.91
N GLU A 189 -20.39 -12.52 -11.39
CA GLU A 189 -20.06 -11.11 -11.37
C GLU A 189 -19.70 -10.65 -12.79
N ILE A 190 -20.62 -9.92 -13.42
CA ILE A 190 -20.43 -9.36 -14.75
C ILE A 190 -19.74 -8.00 -14.63
N VAL A 191 -18.69 -7.81 -15.43
CA VAL A 191 -17.95 -6.56 -15.57
C VAL A 191 -18.00 -6.07 -17.01
N VAL A 192 -17.90 -4.76 -17.21
CA VAL A 192 -17.88 -4.10 -18.53
C VAL A 192 -16.48 -3.54 -18.77
N ALA A 193 -15.91 -3.77 -19.95
CA ALA A 193 -14.62 -3.22 -20.32
C ALA A 193 -14.69 -1.70 -20.57
N MET A 194 -13.91 -0.95 -19.80
CA MET A 194 -13.75 0.50 -19.91
C MET A 194 -12.77 0.90 -21.01
N TYR A 195 -11.83 0.01 -21.34
CA TYR A 195 -10.77 0.23 -22.32
C TYR A 195 -10.49 -1.05 -23.10
N ASP A 196 -9.98 -0.89 -24.33
CA ASP A 196 -9.43 -2.00 -25.09
C ASP A 196 -8.15 -2.51 -24.42
N PHE A 197 -7.97 -3.83 -24.34
CA PHE A 197 -6.75 -4.46 -23.85
C PHE A 197 -6.30 -5.54 -24.82
N GLU A 198 -5.10 -5.36 -25.36
CA GLU A 198 -4.47 -6.38 -26.21
C GLU A 198 -3.66 -7.36 -25.35
N PRO A 199 -3.90 -8.68 -25.47
CA PRO A 199 -3.15 -9.70 -24.75
C PRO A 199 -1.64 -9.54 -24.92
N THR A 200 -0.92 -9.46 -23.81
CA THR A 200 0.54 -9.35 -23.82
C THR A 200 1.24 -10.69 -23.67
N GLU A 201 0.53 -11.65 -23.07
CA GLU A 201 0.94 -13.03 -22.88
C GLU A 201 -0.17 -14.00 -23.36
N HIS A 202 0.17 -15.27 -23.53
CA HIS A 202 -0.75 -16.30 -24.05
C HIS A 202 -1.93 -16.62 -23.11
N HIS A 203 -1.78 -16.36 -21.80
CA HIS A 203 -2.80 -16.55 -20.78
C HIS A 203 -3.68 -15.30 -20.53
N ASP A 204 -3.41 -14.20 -21.24
CA ASP A 204 -4.20 -12.98 -21.15
C ASP A 204 -5.46 -13.06 -22.04
N LEU A 205 -6.55 -12.45 -21.58
CA LEU A 205 -7.79 -12.32 -22.33
C LEU A 205 -7.93 -10.91 -22.90
N ARG A 206 -8.29 -10.80 -24.18
CA ARG A 206 -8.52 -9.51 -24.85
C ARG A 206 -9.74 -8.83 -24.26
N LEU A 207 -9.64 -7.53 -23.98
CA LEU A 207 -10.79 -6.68 -23.69
C LEU A 207 -11.12 -5.82 -24.90
N GLU A 208 -12.40 -5.76 -25.25
CA GLU A 208 -12.96 -4.82 -26.23
C GLU A 208 -13.86 -3.83 -25.48
N LYS A 209 -13.61 -2.54 -25.65
CA LYS A 209 -14.30 -1.49 -24.90
C LYS A 209 -15.82 -1.61 -25.08
N GLY A 210 -16.54 -1.64 -23.96
CA GLY A 210 -17.99 -1.73 -23.88
C GLY A 210 -18.54 -3.16 -23.83
N GLU A 211 -17.70 -4.17 -24.05
CA GLU A 211 -18.11 -5.58 -23.97
C GLU A 211 -18.15 -6.09 -22.53
N GLU A 212 -18.93 -7.15 -22.32
CA GLU A 212 -19.18 -7.76 -21.02
C GLU A 212 -18.34 -9.03 -20.81
N TYR A 213 -17.86 -9.19 -19.59
CA TYR A 213 -17.03 -10.32 -19.17
C TYR A 213 -17.52 -10.86 -17.84
N THR A 214 -17.52 -12.19 -17.69
CA THR A 214 -17.85 -12.83 -16.41
C THR A 214 -16.58 -13.08 -15.62
N VAL A 215 -16.48 -12.53 -14.41
CA VAL A 215 -15.34 -12.76 -13.52
C VAL A 215 -15.45 -14.16 -12.91
N ILE A 216 -14.39 -14.95 -13.07
CA ILE A 216 -14.28 -16.32 -12.56
C ILE A 216 -13.52 -16.34 -11.23
N GLU A 217 -12.38 -15.66 -11.15
CA GLU A 217 -11.52 -15.66 -9.95
C GLU A 217 -10.92 -14.26 -9.70
N LYS A 218 -10.93 -13.83 -8.43
CA LYS A 218 -10.32 -12.59 -7.91
C LYS A 218 -9.20 -12.87 -6.91
N ASN A 219 -8.34 -13.84 -7.22
CA ASN A 219 -7.23 -14.20 -6.34
C ASN A 219 -6.12 -13.13 -6.29
N ASP A 220 -6.11 -12.24 -7.29
CA ASP A 220 -5.20 -11.09 -7.38
C ASP A 220 -5.99 -9.78 -7.46
N ILE A 221 -5.47 -8.73 -6.83
CA ILE A 221 -6.10 -7.41 -6.80
C ILE A 221 -6.13 -6.76 -8.20
N HIS A 222 -5.15 -7.09 -9.04
CA HIS A 222 -4.85 -6.39 -10.29
C HIS A 222 -5.18 -7.19 -11.55
N TRP A 223 -5.12 -8.51 -11.47
CA TRP A 223 -5.41 -9.40 -12.59
C TRP A 223 -6.52 -10.37 -12.22
N TRP A 224 -7.68 -10.21 -12.86
CA TRP A 224 -8.81 -11.10 -12.64
C TRP A 224 -8.87 -12.14 -13.73
N LYS A 225 -9.22 -13.36 -13.37
CA LYS A 225 -9.51 -14.37 -14.36
C LYS A 225 -10.95 -14.18 -14.80
N ALA A 226 -11.16 -13.93 -16.09
CA ALA A 226 -12.48 -13.67 -16.65
C ALA A 226 -12.77 -14.58 -17.84
N ARG A 227 -14.04 -14.59 -18.24
CA ARG A 227 -14.56 -15.29 -19.41
C ARG A 227 -15.25 -14.30 -20.34
N ASP A 228 -14.97 -14.38 -21.64
CA ASP A 228 -15.71 -13.63 -22.65
C ASP A 228 -17.05 -14.30 -23.02
N LYS A 229 -17.86 -13.63 -23.84
CA LYS A 229 -19.13 -14.14 -24.37
C LYS A 229 -19.01 -15.42 -25.21
N TYR A 230 -17.80 -15.77 -25.66
CA TYR A 230 -17.51 -16.97 -26.46
C TYR A 230 -16.99 -18.14 -25.60
N GLY A 231 -16.85 -17.95 -24.29
CA GLY A 231 -16.36 -18.96 -23.36
C GLY A 231 -14.84 -19.02 -23.21
N LYS A 232 -14.08 -18.15 -23.89
CA LYS A 232 -12.62 -18.07 -23.75
C LYS A 232 -12.27 -17.48 -22.38
N GLN A 233 -11.32 -18.12 -21.70
CA GLN A 233 -10.85 -17.68 -20.39
C GLN A 233 -9.43 -17.14 -20.48
N GLY A 234 -9.13 -16.18 -19.62
CA GLY A 234 -7.78 -15.65 -19.43
C GLY A 234 -7.79 -14.54 -18.39
N TYR A 235 -6.61 -13.96 -18.16
CA TYR A 235 -6.45 -12.86 -17.21
C TYR A 235 -6.71 -11.51 -17.88
N ILE A 236 -7.44 -10.65 -17.18
CA ILE A 236 -7.75 -9.28 -17.57
C ILE A 236 -7.25 -8.32 -16.49
N PRO A 237 -6.81 -7.11 -16.85
CA PRO A 237 -6.49 -6.08 -15.86
C PRO A 237 -7.77 -5.61 -15.16
N SER A 238 -7.81 -5.66 -13.83
CA SER A 238 -8.98 -5.26 -13.05
C SER A 238 -9.31 -3.77 -13.18
N ASN A 239 -8.30 -2.92 -13.43
CA ASN A 239 -8.46 -1.49 -13.67
C ASN A 239 -9.01 -1.14 -15.07
N TYR A 240 -9.15 -2.13 -15.96
CA TYR A 240 -9.72 -1.96 -17.29
C TYR A 240 -11.20 -2.27 -17.35
N VAL A 241 -11.77 -2.76 -16.25
CA VAL A 241 -13.16 -3.19 -16.19
C VAL A 241 -13.88 -2.54 -15.02
N THR A 242 -15.19 -2.43 -15.14
CA THR A 242 -16.04 -1.87 -14.08
C THR A 242 -17.23 -2.80 -13.83
N GLY A 243 -17.70 -2.91 -12.59
CA GLY A 243 -18.80 -3.81 -12.26
C GLY A 243 -20.11 -3.38 -12.92
N LYS A 244 -20.86 -4.31 -13.51
CA LYS A 244 -22.18 -4.07 -14.11
C LYS A 244 -23.25 -3.96 -13.02
N LYS A 245 -23.19 -2.91 -12.19
CA LYS A 245 -24.26 -2.56 -11.24
C LYS A 245 -25.01 -1.35 -11.79
N SER A 246 -26.34 -1.32 -11.62
CA SER A 246 -27.25 -0.27 -12.13
C SER A 246 -26.86 1.16 -11.71
N ASN A 247 -26.07 1.30 -10.63
CA ASN A 247 -25.62 2.59 -10.09
C ASN A 247 -24.16 2.92 -10.41
N ASN A 248 -23.46 2.10 -11.20
CA ASN A 248 -22.07 2.37 -11.54
C ASN A 248 -21.98 3.34 -12.73
N LEU A 249 -21.78 4.62 -12.43
CA LEU A 249 -21.73 5.66 -13.45
C LEU A 249 -20.45 5.64 -14.29
N ASP A 250 -19.39 4.97 -13.82
CA ASP A 250 -18.08 4.94 -14.49
C ASP A 250 -18.18 4.38 -15.92
N GLN A 251 -19.20 3.57 -16.24
CA GLN A 251 -19.42 3.02 -17.58
C GLN A 251 -19.86 4.05 -18.63
N TYR A 252 -20.39 5.20 -18.23
CA TYR A 252 -20.96 6.17 -19.15
C TYR A 252 -19.93 7.22 -19.57
N GLU A 253 -19.82 7.47 -20.87
CA GLU A 253 -18.86 8.46 -21.41
C GLU A 253 -19.11 9.90 -20.91
N TRP A 254 -20.34 10.23 -20.49
CA TRP A 254 -20.64 11.55 -19.93
C TRP A 254 -20.20 11.72 -18.47
N TYR A 255 -19.78 10.65 -17.78
CA TYR A 255 -19.42 10.70 -16.37
C TYR A 255 -17.90 10.78 -16.17
N SER A 256 -17.46 11.60 -15.23
CA SER A 256 -16.06 11.78 -14.86
C SER A 256 -15.95 12.07 -13.36
N ARG A 257 -15.79 10.99 -12.58
CA ARG A 257 -15.69 11.01 -11.11
C ARG A 257 -14.72 12.08 -10.58
N ASN A 258 -13.47 12.07 -11.04
CA ASN A 258 -12.38 12.91 -10.51
C ASN A 258 -12.26 14.29 -11.21
N LEU A 259 -13.31 14.75 -11.88
CA LEU A 259 -13.29 16.03 -12.59
C LEU A 259 -13.81 17.14 -11.69
N ASN A 260 -12.93 18.01 -11.20
CA ASN A 260 -13.34 19.16 -10.40
C ASN A 260 -14.01 20.26 -11.27
N ARG A 261 -14.66 21.23 -10.62
CA ARG A 261 -15.39 22.33 -11.27
C ARG A 261 -14.54 23.07 -12.30
N SER A 262 -13.33 23.50 -11.94
CA SER A 262 -12.44 24.28 -12.81
C SER A 262 -11.98 23.49 -14.05
N LYS A 263 -11.60 22.22 -13.88
CA LYS A 263 -11.26 21.32 -15.01
C LYS A 263 -12.46 21.07 -15.91
N ALA A 264 -13.65 20.88 -15.36
CA ALA A 264 -14.88 20.75 -16.14
C ALA A 264 -15.15 22.00 -16.97
N GLU A 265 -14.98 23.19 -16.37
CA GLU A 265 -15.14 24.45 -17.10
C GLU A 265 -14.13 24.61 -18.23
N GLN A 266 -12.85 24.36 -17.97
CA GLN A 266 -11.80 24.41 -18.99
C GLN A 266 -12.07 23.42 -20.13
N LEU A 267 -12.48 22.19 -19.78
CA LEU A 267 -12.78 21.14 -20.74
C LEU A 267 -13.95 21.54 -21.65
N LEU A 268 -15.04 22.02 -21.07
CA LEU A 268 -16.23 22.46 -21.79
C LEU A 268 -15.93 23.68 -22.69
N ARG A 269 -15.12 24.64 -22.20
CA ARG A 269 -14.67 25.79 -23.00
C ARG A 269 -13.82 25.39 -24.19
N ASN A 270 -12.92 24.43 -24.01
CA ASN A 270 -12.05 23.97 -25.09
C ASN A 270 -12.84 23.29 -26.22
N GLU A 271 -13.95 22.62 -25.90
CA GLU A 271 -14.84 22.07 -26.93
C GLU A 271 -15.67 23.15 -27.64
N ASP A 272 -16.03 24.24 -26.95
CA ASP A 272 -16.79 25.40 -27.46
C ASP A 272 -18.03 25.05 -28.32
N LYS A 273 -18.80 24.08 -27.85
CA LYS A 273 -20.03 23.67 -28.52
C LYS A 273 -21.19 23.83 -27.54
N GLU A 274 -22.34 24.29 -28.06
CA GLU A 274 -23.58 24.44 -27.28
C GLU A 274 -24.13 23.10 -26.81
N GLY A 275 -24.53 22.99 -25.54
CA GLY A 275 -25.12 21.78 -24.98
C GLY A 275 -24.10 20.69 -24.67
N GLY A 276 -22.81 21.01 -24.70
CA GLY A 276 -21.75 20.11 -24.25
C GLY A 276 -21.83 19.95 -22.74
N PHE A 277 -21.74 18.73 -22.24
CA PHE A 277 -21.94 18.46 -20.82
C PHE A 277 -21.04 17.36 -20.28
N VAL A 278 -20.81 17.41 -18.97
CA VAL A 278 -20.14 16.36 -18.21
C VAL A 278 -20.81 16.22 -16.84
N VAL A 279 -20.92 15.00 -16.35
CA VAL A 279 -21.40 14.66 -15.01
C VAL A 279 -20.19 14.31 -14.16
N ARG A 280 -20.09 14.89 -12.98
CA ARG A 280 -18.96 14.73 -12.06
C ARG A 280 -19.45 14.54 -10.64
N ASP A 281 -18.59 14.06 -9.76
CA ASP A 281 -18.87 14.10 -8.32
C ASP A 281 -18.98 15.56 -7.86
N SER A 282 -19.89 15.79 -6.91
CA SER A 282 -19.96 17.04 -6.16
C SER A 282 -18.91 17.01 -5.03
N SER A 283 -18.48 18.17 -4.53
CA SER A 283 -17.74 18.25 -3.25
C SER A 283 -18.49 17.59 -2.10
N GLN A 284 -19.82 17.66 -2.12
CA GLN A 284 -20.66 17.04 -1.11
C GLN A 284 -20.71 15.52 -1.34
N PRO A 285 -20.25 14.69 -0.37
CA PRO A 285 -20.19 13.25 -0.54
C PRO A 285 -21.54 12.66 -0.93
N GLY A 286 -21.56 11.87 -2.00
CA GLY A 286 -22.76 11.18 -2.49
C GLY A 286 -23.65 12.00 -3.43
N LEU A 287 -23.34 13.28 -3.68
CA LEU A 287 -24.05 14.11 -4.65
C LEU A 287 -23.28 14.22 -5.97
N TYR A 288 -24.01 14.48 -7.06
CA TYR A 288 -23.46 14.60 -8.40
C TYR A 288 -23.80 15.95 -9.01
N THR A 289 -22.97 16.43 -9.92
CA THR A 289 -23.16 17.71 -10.61
C THR A 289 -23.06 17.55 -12.12
N VAL A 290 -24.02 18.13 -12.85
CA VAL A 290 -23.97 18.28 -14.31
C VAL A 290 -23.43 19.66 -14.65
N SER A 291 -22.26 19.69 -15.27
CA SER A 291 -21.66 20.91 -15.82
C SER A 291 -22.04 21.02 -17.30
N LEU A 292 -22.69 22.12 -17.68
CA LEU A 292 -23.31 22.31 -19.00
C LEU A 292 -22.86 23.62 -19.65
N TYR A 293 -22.38 23.53 -20.89
CA TYR A 293 -21.99 24.68 -21.70
C TYR A 293 -23.16 25.26 -22.52
N THR A 294 -23.23 26.58 -22.58
CA THR A 294 -24.14 27.37 -23.42
C THR A 294 -23.42 28.57 -24.02
N LYS A 295 -23.78 28.91 -25.26
CA LYS A 295 -23.25 30.11 -25.93
C LYS A 295 -23.93 31.40 -25.48
N PHE A 296 -25.07 31.28 -24.79
CA PHE A 296 -25.87 32.40 -24.32
C PHE A 296 -25.66 32.64 -22.83
N GLY A 297 -24.45 33.08 -22.48
CA GLY A 297 -24.17 33.67 -21.18
C GLY A 297 -24.39 35.18 -21.25
N GLY A 298 -25.20 35.75 -20.34
CA GLY A 298 -25.25 37.21 -20.17
C GLY A 298 -23.86 37.79 -19.89
N GLU A 299 -23.63 39.07 -20.21
CA GLU A 299 -22.36 39.77 -20.04
C GLU A 299 -21.71 39.44 -18.69
N GLY A 300 -20.51 38.84 -18.73
CA GLY A 300 -19.74 38.45 -17.54
C GLY A 300 -19.94 37.01 -17.04
N SER A 301 -20.87 36.22 -17.62
CA SER A 301 -21.03 34.82 -17.22
C SER A 301 -20.18 33.86 -18.06
N SER A 302 -19.62 32.85 -17.41
CA SER A 302 -18.69 31.84 -17.94
C SER A 302 -19.20 31.02 -19.14
N GLY A 303 -20.43 31.20 -19.60
CA GLY A 303 -21.08 30.30 -20.57
C GLY A 303 -21.28 28.88 -20.04
N ILE A 304 -21.00 28.62 -18.76
CA ILE A 304 -21.10 27.29 -18.14
C ILE A 304 -22.01 27.38 -16.92
N ARG A 305 -22.91 26.40 -16.78
CA ARG A 305 -23.86 26.26 -15.68
C ARG A 305 -23.65 24.91 -15.00
N HIS A 306 -23.68 24.91 -13.67
CA HIS A 306 -23.51 23.71 -12.84
C HIS A 306 -24.85 23.41 -12.15
N TYR A 307 -25.37 22.20 -12.35
CA TYR A 307 -26.65 21.75 -11.79
C TYR A 307 -26.42 20.53 -10.90
N HIS A 308 -26.82 20.62 -9.63
CA HIS A 308 -26.74 19.49 -8.71
C HIS A 308 -27.87 18.49 -9.00
N ILE A 309 -27.52 17.21 -9.08
CA ILE A 309 -28.48 16.12 -9.08
C ILE A 309 -28.93 15.91 -7.64
N LYS A 310 -30.20 16.21 -7.37
CA LYS A 310 -30.81 16.07 -6.05
C LYS A 310 -31.52 14.71 -5.93
N GLU A 311 -31.61 14.22 -4.71
CA GLU A 311 -32.35 12.99 -4.37
C GLU A 311 -33.59 13.32 -3.53
N THR A 312 -34.65 12.51 -3.67
CA THR A 312 -35.84 12.58 -2.83
C THR A 312 -35.60 11.86 -1.49
N VAL A 313 -36.30 12.31 -0.45
CA VAL A 313 -36.26 11.68 0.89
C VAL A 313 -37.14 10.41 0.95
N THR A 314 -37.87 10.10 -0.12
CA THR A 314 -38.80 8.96 -0.20
C THR A 314 -38.07 7.64 -0.44
N SER A 315 -38.71 6.51 -0.08
CA SER A 315 -38.25 5.17 -0.42
C SER A 315 -39.23 4.51 -1.41
N PRO A 316 -38.79 4.09 -2.62
CA PRO A 316 -37.42 4.13 -3.13
C PRO A 316 -36.92 5.55 -3.42
N LYS A 317 -35.60 5.75 -3.33
CA LYS A 317 -34.94 7.01 -3.67
C LYS A 317 -35.15 7.32 -5.15
N GLN A 318 -35.52 8.55 -5.46
CA GLN A 318 -35.59 9.07 -6.82
C GLN A 318 -34.69 10.29 -6.98
N TYR A 319 -34.22 10.52 -8.19
CA TYR A 319 -33.26 11.56 -8.52
C TYR A 319 -33.88 12.59 -9.47
N TYR A 320 -33.43 13.84 -9.38
CA TYR A 320 -33.90 14.92 -10.26
C TYR A 320 -32.85 16.03 -10.45
N LEU A 321 -32.85 16.65 -11.63
CA LEU A 321 -32.08 17.87 -11.93
C LEU A 321 -32.93 19.14 -11.82
N ALA A 322 -34.21 19.01 -12.16
CA ALA A 322 -35.22 20.04 -12.02
C ALA A 322 -36.42 19.44 -11.28
N GLU A 323 -36.93 20.12 -10.26
CA GLU A 323 -37.91 19.60 -9.27
C GLU A 323 -39.20 19.00 -9.85
N LYS A 324 -39.48 19.22 -11.14
CA LYS A 324 -40.69 18.74 -11.82
C LYS A 324 -40.58 17.31 -12.39
N HIS A 325 -39.40 16.71 -12.46
CA HIS A 325 -39.22 15.38 -13.08
C HIS A 325 -38.35 14.48 -12.20
N LEU A 326 -38.94 13.38 -11.71
CA LEU A 326 -38.30 12.40 -10.85
C LEU A 326 -37.96 11.13 -11.64
N PHE A 327 -36.77 10.58 -11.40
CA PHE A 327 -36.23 9.41 -12.11
C PHE A 327 -35.68 8.38 -11.13
N ASN A 328 -35.58 7.12 -11.52
CA ASN A 328 -35.11 6.06 -10.62
C ASN A 328 -33.57 5.92 -10.65
N SER A 329 -32.91 6.49 -11.67
CA SER A 329 -31.46 6.43 -11.81
C SER A 329 -30.90 7.68 -12.50
N ILE A 330 -29.64 8.02 -12.25
CA ILE A 330 -28.94 9.14 -12.91
C ILE A 330 -28.90 8.98 -14.44
N PRO A 331 -28.65 7.78 -15.01
CA PRO A 331 -28.71 7.59 -16.46
C PRO A 331 -30.06 7.95 -17.07
N GLU A 332 -31.18 7.67 -16.40
CA GLU A 332 -32.52 8.08 -16.86
C GLU A 332 -32.66 9.61 -16.89
N ILE A 333 -32.12 10.31 -15.89
CA ILE A 333 -32.11 11.78 -15.84
C ILE A 333 -31.35 12.34 -17.05
N ILE A 334 -30.14 11.81 -17.30
CA ILE A 334 -29.30 12.26 -18.41
C ILE A 334 -30.01 12.00 -19.73
N GLU A 335 -30.57 10.81 -19.93
CA GLU A 335 -31.26 10.45 -21.17
C GLU A 335 -32.51 11.31 -21.44
N TYR A 336 -33.29 11.61 -20.39
CA TYR A 336 -34.41 12.54 -20.49
C TYR A 336 -33.94 13.95 -20.89
N HIS A 337 -32.89 14.46 -20.24
CA HIS A 337 -32.39 15.81 -20.50
C HIS A 337 -31.58 15.94 -21.80
N ARG A 338 -31.19 14.81 -22.42
CA ARG A 338 -30.68 14.80 -23.80
C ARG A 338 -31.75 15.17 -24.82
N HIS A 339 -32.98 14.76 -24.56
CA HIS A 339 -34.12 15.04 -25.41
C HIS A 339 -34.80 16.37 -25.04
N ASN A 340 -34.84 16.72 -23.76
CA ASN A 340 -35.61 17.83 -23.22
C ASN A 340 -34.76 18.78 -22.36
N ALA A 341 -34.80 20.09 -22.59
CA ALA A 341 -34.13 21.04 -21.69
C ALA A 341 -34.78 21.05 -20.30
N ALA A 342 -36.12 21.04 -20.24
CA ALA A 342 -36.91 20.82 -19.02
C ALA A 342 -36.45 21.59 -17.76
N GLY A 343 -36.05 22.86 -17.92
CA GLY A 343 -35.56 23.73 -16.84
C GLY A 343 -34.06 24.02 -16.87
N LEU A 344 -33.29 23.29 -17.69
CA LEU A 344 -31.88 23.60 -17.98
C LEU A 344 -31.76 24.70 -19.02
N VAL A 345 -30.63 25.40 -19.02
CA VAL A 345 -30.30 26.47 -20.00
C VAL A 345 -30.30 25.97 -21.45
N THR A 346 -29.96 24.70 -21.67
CA THR A 346 -30.15 23.98 -22.95
C THR A 346 -30.27 22.48 -22.66
N ARG A 347 -30.81 21.70 -23.61
CA ARG A 347 -30.72 20.23 -23.57
C ARG A 347 -29.27 19.75 -23.61
N LEU A 348 -29.02 18.56 -23.05
CA LEU A 348 -27.73 17.89 -23.03
C LEU A 348 -27.45 17.29 -24.43
N ARG A 349 -26.64 17.94 -25.26
CA ARG A 349 -26.51 17.56 -26.68
C ARG A 349 -25.48 16.47 -26.92
N TYR A 350 -24.30 16.60 -26.33
CA TYR A 350 -23.24 15.60 -26.47
C TYR A 350 -22.35 15.58 -25.23
N PRO A 351 -21.90 14.38 -24.83
CA PRO A 351 -20.94 14.23 -23.74
C PRO A 351 -19.63 14.89 -24.12
N VAL A 352 -19.03 15.60 -23.17
CA VAL A 352 -17.68 16.13 -23.27
C VAL A 352 -16.80 15.34 -22.32
N THR A 353 -15.86 14.59 -22.90
CA THR A 353 -14.89 13.79 -22.14
C THR A 353 -13.56 14.52 -22.07
N PRO A 354 -12.82 14.45 -20.94
CA PRO A 354 -11.41 14.77 -20.93
C PRO A 354 -10.74 14.00 -22.08
N LYS A 355 -9.92 14.68 -22.91
CA LYS A 355 -9.22 14.05 -24.04
C LYS A 355 -8.68 12.70 -23.58
N LYS A 356 -9.23 11.64 -24.17
CA LYS A 356 -9.13 10.24 -23.71
C LYS A 356 -7.76 9.98 -23.08
N THR A 357 -7.76 9.72 -21.79
CA THR A 357 -6.64 9.03 -21.13
C THR A 357 -6.33 7.82 -21.99
N THR A 358 -5.07 7.69 -22.40
CA THR A 358 -4.51 6.39 -22.75
C THR A 358 -4.97 5.39 -21.69
N ALA A 359 -5.29 4.15 -22.10
CA ALA A 359 -5.73 3.12 -21.15
C ALA A 359 -4.82 3.14 -19.91
N PRO A 360 -5.40 3.13 -18.69
CA PRO A 360 -4.64 3.31 -17.47
C PRO A 360 -3.55 2.25 -17.42
N THR A 361 -2.39 2.61 -16.91
CA THR A 361 -1.29 1.67 -16.82
C THR A 361 -1.70 0.43 -16.01
N THR A 362 -1.47 -0.78 -16.53
CA THR A 362 -1.71 -2.03 -15.80
C THR A 362 -0.72 -2.17 -14.63
N ALA A 363 -1.14 -2.74 -13.51
CA ALA A 363 -0.22 -3.05 -12.41
C ALA A 363 0.67 -4.24 -12.79
N GLY A 364 1.88 -3.92 -13.27
CA GLY A 364 2.70 -4.89 -14.00
C GLY A 364 2.09 -5.24 -15.36
N PHE A 365 2.84 -5.96 -16.18
CA PHE A 365 2.41 -6.27 -17.55
C PHE A 365 1.65 -7.58 -17.70
N SER A 366 1.77 -8.50 -16.74
CA SER A 366 1.08 -9.80 -16.69
C SER A 366 1.05 -10.33 -15.26
N TYR A 367 0.07 -11.19 -14.95
CA TYR A 367 -0.02 -11.92 -13.68
C TYR A 367 1.33 -12.61 -13.32
N GLU A 368 1.79 -12.43 -12.08
CA GLU A 368 3.02 -12.99 -11.48
C GLU A 368 4.39 -12.63 -12.11
N LYS A 369 4.46 -11.78 -13.14
CA LYS A 369 5.73 -11.40 -13.78
C LYS A 369 6.27 -10.06 -13.26
N TRP A 370 7.17 -10.12 -12.28
CA TRP A 370 7.83 -8.95 -11.68
C TRP A 370 9.25 -8.67 -12.20
N GLU A 371 9.92 -9.71 -12.72
CA GLU A 371 11.26 -9.61 -13.27
C GLU A 371 11.22 -9.38 -14.78
N ILE A 372 11.88 -8.32 -15.25
CA ILE A 372 12.00 -7.97 -16.66
C ILE A 372 13.35 -8.48 -17.18
N ASN A 373 13.31 -9.26 -18.25
CA ASN A 373 14.54 -9.71 -18.91
C ASN A 373 15.21 -8.49 -19.57
N PRO A 374 16.51 -8.23 -19.31
CA PRO A 374 17.17 -7.06 -19.85
C PRO A 374 17.21 -7.00 -21.38
N SER A 375 17.11 -8.14 -22.08
CA SER A 375 16.99 -8.19 -23.54
C SER A 375 15.67 -7.60 -24.07
N GLU A 376 14.64 -7.51 -23.24
CA GLU A 376 13.38 -6.84 -23.58
C GLU A 376 13.49 -5.31 -23.47
N LEU A 377 14.59 -4.76 -22.93
CA LEU A 377 14.78 -3.32 -22.72
C LEU A 377 15.72 -2.72 -23.76
N THR A 378 15.25 -1.68 -24.45
CA THR A 378 16.06 -0.82 -25.30
C THR A 378 16.34 0.49 -24.58
N PHE A 379 17.61 0.81 -24.35
CA PHE A 379 18.03 2.06 -23.72
C PHE A 379 18.12 3.18 -24.76
N MET A 380 17.54 4.33 -24.45
CA MET A 380 17.58 5.53 -25.29
C MET A 380 18.33 6.64 -24.54
N ARG A 381 17.89 7.90 -24.66
CA ARG A 381 18.55 9.06 -24.06
C ARG A 381 18.48 9.04 -22.53
N GLU A 382 19.48 9.64 -21.89
CA GLU A 382 19.45 9.95 -20.46
C GLU A 382 18.40 11.03 -20.15
N LEU A 383 17.65 10.84 -19.06
CA LEU A 383 16.66 11.79 -18.55
C LEU A 383 17.19 12.56 -17.35
N GLY A 384 18.03 11.93 -16.52
CA GLY A 384 18.68 12.58 -15.39
C GLY A 384 19.57 11.62 -14.60
N SER A 385 20.37 12.20 -13.70
CA SER A 385 21.23 11.45 -12.79
C SER A 385 21.13 12.02 -11.37
N GLY A 386 21.02 11.13 -10.39
CA GLY A 386 20.83 11.48 -8.99
C GLY A 386 21.64 10.58 -8.04
N LEU A 387 21.40 10.75 -6.74
CA LEU A 387 22.09 10.01 -5.67
C LEU A 387 21.94 8.49 -5.83
N PHE A 388 20.75 8.05 -6.25
CA PHE A 388 20.38 6.64 -6.39
C PHE A 388 20.75 6.03 -7.75
N GLY A 389 21.18 6.85 -8.72
CA GLY A 389 21.65 6.40 -10.02
C GLY A 389 21.13 7.21 -11.20
N VAL A 390 21.22 6.60 -12.39
CA VAL A 390 20.93 7.26 -13.68
C VAL A 390 19.57 6.79 -14.19
N VAL A 391 18.74 7.73 -14.62
CA VAL A 391 17.44 7.46 -15.23
C VAL A 391 17.54 7.69 -16.74
N ARG A 392 17.12 6.71 -17.52
CA ARG A 392 17.09 6.77 -18.99
C ARG A 392 15.67 6.57 -19.50
N LEU A 393 15.36 7.22 -20.61
CA LEU A 393 14.23 6.82 -21.43
C LEU A 393 14.59 5.49 -22.09
N GLY A 394 13.64 4.59 -22.17
CA GLY A 394 13.79 3.35 -22.91
C GLY A 394 12.49 2.91 -23.55
N LYS A 395 12.58 1.77 -24.23
CA LYS A 395 11.43 1.01 -24.70
C LYS A 395 11.47 -0.40 -24.14
N TRP A 396 10.34 -0.90 -23.68
CA TRP A 396 10.17 -2.31 -23.35
C TRP A 396 9.47 -3.04 -24.51
N ARG A 397 10.01 -4.20 -24.90
CA ARG A 397 9.60 -5.00 -26.07
C ARG A 397 9.48 -4.19 -27.38
N ALA A 398 10.34 -3.18 -27.53
CA ALA A 398 10.34 -2.21 -28.64
C ALA A 398 9.04 -1.40 -28.85
N GLN A 399 8.02 -1.55 -28.00
CA GLN A 399 6.71 -0.94 -28.16
C GLN A 399 6.46 0.17 -27.13
N TYR A 400 6.58 -0.14 -25.84
CA TYR A 400 6.13 0.74 -24.76
C TYR A 400 7.26 1.63 -24.26
N LYS A 401 7.03 2.95 -24.20
CA LYS A 401 7.98 3.88 -23.58
C LYS A 401 8.02 3.64 -22.07
N VAL A 402 9.22 3.56 -21.52
CA VAL A 402 9.46 3.32 -20.09
C VAL A 402 10.57 4.22 -19.58
N ALA A 403 10.55 4.53 -18.29
CA ALA A 403 11.70 5.08 -17.60
C ALA A 403 12.49 3.94 -16.94
N ILE A 404 13.79 3.89 -17.20
CA ILE A 404 14.70 2.84 -16.71
C ILE A 404 15.71 3.50 -15.78
N LYS A 405 15.59 3.22 -14.48
CA LYS A 405 16.49 3.73 -13.45
C LYS A 405 17.51 2.66 -13.07
N ALA A 406 18.77 2.91 -13.42
CA ALA A 406 19.90 2.08 -13.01
C ALA A 406 20.25 2.40 -11.56
N ILE A 407 20.23 1.40 -10.69
CA ILE A 407 20.59 1.55 -9.27
C ILE A 407 22.10 1.42 -9.11
N ARG A 408 22.70 2.39 -8.40
CA ARG A 408 24.15 2.36 -8.12
C ARG A 408 24.50 1.17 -7.23
N GLU A 409 25.61 0.53 -7.56
CA GLU A 409 26.13 -0.57 -6.77
C GLU A 409 26.51 -0.10 -5.34
N GLY A 410 26.15 -0.90 -4.34
CA GLY A 410 26.37 -0.58 -2.92
C GLY A 410 25.37 0.40 -2.30
N ALA A 411 24.37 0.89 -3.06
CA ALA A 411 23.33 1.76 -2.50
C ALA A 411 22.38 1.00 -1.55
N MET A 412 22.14 -0.29 -1.81
CA MET A 412 21.31 -1.17 -0.99
C MET A 412 21.66 -2.65 -1.22
N TYR A 413 21.29 -3.52 -0.28
CA TYR A 413 21.37 -4.97 -0.48
C TYR A 413 20.31 -5.43 -1.49
N GLU A 414 20.70 -6.31 -2.41
CA GLU A 414 19.85 -6.76 -3.51
C GLU A 414 18.62 -7.55 -3.04
N GLU A 415 18.75 -8.36 -1.99
CA GLU A 415 17.61 -9.09 -1.41
C GLU A 415 16.56 -8.12 -0.84
N ASP A 416 17.00 -7.13 -0.05
CA ASP A 416 16.13 -6.09 0.51
C ASP A 416 15.45 -5.29 -0.60
N PHE A 417 16.18 -4.98 -1.68
CA PHE A 417 15.64 -4.30 -2.85
C PHE A 417 14.53 -5.10 -3.54
N ILE A 418 14.73 -6.41 -3.76
CA ILE A 418 13.75 -7.26 -4.43
C ILE A 418 12.48 -7.40 -3.57
N GLU A 419 12.62 -7.58 -2.26
CA GLU A 419 11.48 -7.64 -1.35
C GLU A 419 10.70 -6.33 -1.35
N GLU A 420 11.40 -5.19 -1.28
CA GLU A 420 10.79 -3.86 -1.36
C GLU A 420 10.12 -3.60 -2.71
N ALA A 421 10.77 -3.98 -3.81
CA ALA A 421 10.22 -3.85 -5.15
C ALA A 421 8.93 -4.66 -5.32
N LYS A 422 8.89 -5.91 -4.83
CA LYS A 422 7.67 -6.75 -4.87
C LYS A 422 6.51 -6.15 -4.10
N VAL A 423 6.80 -5.50 -2.98
CA VAL A 423 5.80 -4.79 -2.19
C VAL A 423 5.34 -3.53 -2.91
N MET A 424 6.27 -2.74 -3.45
CA MET A 424 5.98 -1.53 -4.23
C MET A 424 5.22 -1.81 -5.53
N MET A 425 5.43 -2.96 -6.17
CA MET A 425 4.69 -3.36 -7.36
C MET A 425 3.21 -3.60 -7.11
N LYS A 426 2.80 -3.82 -5.85
CA LYS A 426 1.39 -3.93 -5.47
C LYS A 426 0.71 -2.57 -5.29
N LEU A 427 1.48 -1.48 -5.29
CA LEU A 427 0.94 -0.12 -5.20
C LEU A 427 0.51 0.34 -6.58
N THR A 428 -0.81 0.52 -6.73
CA THR A 428 -1.43 0.91 -7.99
C THR A 428 -2.42 2.03 -7.70
N HIS A 429 -2.12 3.22 -8.20
CA HIS A 429 -2.98 4.37 -8.03
C HIS A 429 -2.76 5.37 -9.18
N PRO A 430 -3.81 6.04 -9.71
CA PRO A 430 -3.68 6.99 -10.82
C PRO A 430 -2.70 8.16 -10.56
N LYS A 431 -2.40 8.44 -9.30
CA LYS A 431 -1.47 9.51 -8.86
C LYS A 431 -0.15 9.00 -8.31
N LEU A 432 0.15 7.72 -8.51
CA LEU A 432 1.44 7.11 -8.21
C LEU A 432 2.09 6.68 -9.53
N VAL A 433 3.38 6.90 -9.68
CA VAL A 433 4.14 6.43 -10.84
C VAL A 433 4.20 4.91 -10.81
N GLN A 434 3.60 4.27 -11.80
CA GLN A 434 3.49 2.82 -11.84
C GLN A 434 4.87 2.17 -11.98
N LEU A 435 5.19 1.29 -11.03
CA LEU A 435 6.30 0.36 -11.13
C LEU A 435 5.88 -0.83 -11.98
N TYR A 436 6.56 -1.04 -13.10
CA TYR A 436 6.29 -2.16 -13.99
C TYR A 436 7.02 -3.42 -13.59
N GLY A 437 8.25 -3.28 -13.10
CA GLY A 437 9.09 -4.41 -12.75
C GLY A 437 10.53 -3.99 -12.50
N VAL A 438 11.34 -4.98 -12.17
CA VAL A 438 12.78 -4.81 -11.93
C VAL A 438 13.58 -5.78 -12.78
N CYS A 439 14.82 -5.41 -13.08
CA CYS A 439 15.76 -6.26 -13.79
C CYS A 439 16.93 -6.56 -12.86
N THR A 440 16.97 -7.79 -12.35
CA THR A 440 17.99 -8.27 -11.39
C THR A 440 19.00 -9.24 -12.00
N GLN A 441 18.75 -9.71 -13.23
CA GLN A 441 19.59 -10.70 -13.92
C GLN A 441 20.96 -10.15 -14.37
N GLN A 442 21.13 -8.83 -14.39
CA GLN A 442 22.39 -8.18 -14.76
C GLN A 442 22.67 -6.97 -13.87
N ARG A 443 23.95 -6.60 -13.76
CA ARG A 443 24.37 -5.36 -13.09
C ARG A 443 24.60 -4.22 -14.09
N PRO A 444 24.27 -2.96 -13.72
CA PRO A 444 23.53 -2.56 -12.51
C PRO A 444 22.07 -3.04 -12.55
N ILE A 445 21.44 -3.18 -11.38
CA ILE A 445 20.01 -3.52 -11.26
C ILE A 445 19.19 -2.36 -11.83
N TYR A 446 18.09 -2.66 -12.52
CA TYR A 446 17.19 -1.65 -13.06
C TYR A 446 15.81 -1.68 -12.43
N ILE A 447 15.25 -0.49 -12.18
CA ILE A 447 13.82 -0.28 -11.94
C ILE A 447 13.21 0.22 -13.25
N VAL A 448 12.09 -0.37 -13.67
CA VAL A 448 11.35 0.04 -14.87
C VAL A 448 9.99 0.60 -14.45
N THR A 449 9.71 1.86 -14.78
CA THR A 449 8.45 2.53 -14.46
C THR A 449 7.80 3.12 -15.71
N GLU A 450 6.57 3.60 -15.57
CA GLU A 450 5.96 4.45 -16.59
C GLU A 450 6.83 5.68 -16.88
N PHE A 451 6.82 6.10 -18.15
CA PHE A 451 7.51 7.28 -18.60
C PHE A 451 6.60 8.50 -18.46
N MET A 452 7.13 9.60 -17.92
CA MET A 452 6.40 10.85 -17.68
C MET A 452 7.01 11.96 -18.54
N GLU A 453 6.27 12.42 -19.55
CA GLU A 453 6.78 13.23 -20.66
C GLU A 453 7.40 14.55 -20.25
N HIS A 454 6.84 15.20 -19.23
CA HIS A 454 7.27 16.52 -18.78
C HIS A 454 8.29 16.46 -17.63
N GLY A 455 8.73 15.26 -17.25
CA GLY A 455 9.74 15.07 -16.21
C GLY A 455 9.24 15.48 -14.82
N CYS A 456 10.14 15.93 -13.95
CA CYS A 456 9.79 16.26 -12.57
C CYS A 456 9.05 17.59 -12.42
N LEU A 457 8.12 17.63 -11.46
CA LEU A 457 7.26 18.77 -11.17
C LEU A 457 8.08 20.03 -10.86
N LEU A 458 9.19 19.92 -10.14
CA LEU A 458 10.07 21.07 -9.86
C LEU A 458 10.55 21.77 -11.13
N ASN A 459 11.01 21.00 -12.13
CA ASN A 459 11.47 21.57 -13.39
C ASN A 459 10.30 22.09 -14.22
N TYR A 460 9.18 21.38 -14.23
CA TYR A 460 7.95 21.81 -14.89
C TYR A 460 7.48 23.17 -14.40
N LEU A 461 7.38 23.35 -13.08
CA LEU A 461 7.01 24.62 -12.43
C LEU A 461 7.94 25.77 -12.84
N ARG A 462 9.27 25.53 -12.86
CA ARG A 462 10.25 26.54 -13.26
C ARG A 462 10.15 26.92 -14.73
N GLN A 463 9.90 25.95 -15.61
CA GLN A 463 9.74 26.18 -17.05
C GLN A 463 8.43 26.90 -17.38
N LYS A 464 7.39 26.72 -16.58
CA LYS A 464 6.05 27.32 -16.75
C LYS A 464 5.79 28.50 -15.82
N ARG A 465 6.85 29.04 -15.18
CA ARG A 465 6.73 30.14 -14.22
C ARG A 465 6.03 31.35 -14.85
N GLY A 466 5.03 31.89 -14.15
CA GLY A 466 4.21 33.02 -14.58
C GLY A 466 3.08 32.66 -15.55
N VAL A 467 2.94 31.38 -15.94
CA VAL A 467 1.91 30.91 -16.89
C VAL A 467 0.82 30.11 -16.19
N LEU A 468 1.13 29.43 -15.08
CA LEU A 468 0.19 28.54 -14.40
C LEU A 468 -0.82 29.35 -13.56
N SER A 469 -2.11 29.06 -13.71
CA SER A 469 -3.15 29.65 -12.86
C SER A 469 -3.13 29.04 -11.45
N LYS A 470 -3.72 29.75 -10.48
CA LYS A 470 -3.86 29.24 -9.11
C LYS A 470 -4.63 27.92 -9.06
N ASP A 471 -5.65 27.73 -9.91
CA ASP A 471 -6.40 26.49 -10.04
C ASP A 471 -5.53 25.30 -10.42
N ILE A 472 -4.63 25.51 -11.39
CA ILE A 472 -3.74 24.47 -11.90
C ILE A 472 -2.73 24.12 -10.81
N LEU A 473 -2.21 25.11 -10.08
CA LEU A 473 -1.31 24.88 -8.94
C LEU A 473 -2.01 24.08 -7.83
N LEU A 474 -3.25 24.45 -7.46
CA LEU A 474 -4.03 23.70 -6.47
C LEU A 474 -4.34 22.28 -6.95
N THR A 475 -4.67 22.11 -8.23
CA THR A 475 -4.87 20.80 -8.87
C THR A 475 -3.62 19.92 -8.78
N MET A 476 -2.42 20.47 -8.99
CA MET A 476 -1.17 19.72 -8.83
C MET A 476 -0.97 19.27 -7.38
N CYS A 477 -1.34 20.10 -6.40
CA CYS A 477 -1.34 19.70 -4.99
C CYS A 477 -2.37 18.62 -4.70
N GLN A 478 -3.57 18.71 -5.28
CA GLN A 478 -4.62 17.70 -5.17
C GLN A 478 -4.13 16.34 -5.68
N ASP A 479 -3.57 16.31 -6.89
CA ASP A 479 -3.01 15.11 -7.51
C ASP A 479 -1.97 14.42 -6.59
N VAL A 480 -1.06 15.19 -5.99
CA VAL A 480 -0.07 14.66 -5.03
C VAL A 480 -0.74 14.17 -3.74
N CYS A 481 -1.72 14.91 -3.22
CA CYS A 481 -2.44 14.55 -1.99
C CYS A 481 -3.20 13.23 -2.13
N GLU A 482 -3.89 13.02 -3.27
CA GLU A 482 -4.56 11.76 -3.60
C GLU A 482 -3.56 10.58 -3.65
N GLY A 483 -2.37 10.79 -4.22
CA GLY A 483 -1.32 9.76 -4.21
C GLY A 483 -0.81 9.43 -2.81
N MET A 484 -0.66 10.44 -1.96
CA MET A 484 -0.17 10.27 -0.59
C MET A 484 -1.21 9.70 0.38
N GLU A 485 -2.50 10.04 0.20
CA GLU A 485 -3.61 9.40 0.92
C GLU A 485 -3.60 7.89 0.67
N TYR A 486 -3.45 7.49 -0.60
CA TYR A 486 -3.37 6.08 -0.95
C TYR A 486 -2.18 5.39 -0.25
N LEU A 487 -1.01 6.04 -0.17
CA LEU A 487 0.14 5.49 0.55
C LEU A 487 -0.12 5.37 2.06
N GLU A 488 -0.67 6.43 2.67
CA GLU A 488 -1.02 6.46 4.10
C GLU A 488 -1.98 5.32 4.45
N ARG A 489 -3.06 5.16 3.67
CA ARG A 489 -4.05 4.09 3.86
C ARG A 489 -3.48 2.68 3.71
N ASN A 490 -2.42 2.51 2.92
CA ASN A 490 -1.74 1.24 2.72
C ASN A 490 -0.52 1.07 3.66
N SER A 491 -0.35 1.92 4.68
CA SER A 491 0.74 1.86 5.65
C SER A 491 2.13 2.03 5.02
N PHE A 492 2.25 2.89 4.01
CA PHE A 492 3.51 3.28 3.39
C PHE A 492 3.91 4.70 3.75
N ILE A 493 5.18 4.85 4.16
CA ILE A 493 5.80 6.15 4.41
C ILE A 493 6.76 6.45 3.25
N HIS A 494 6.56 7.58 2.57
CA HIS A 494 7.33 8.01 1.41
C HIS A 494 8.75 8.45 1.76
N ARG A 495 8.92 9.24 2.84
CA ARG A 495 10.20 9.69 3.45
C ARG A 495 11.02 10.74 2.67
N ASP A 496 10.74 10.95 1.39
CA ASP A 496 11.41 11.96 0.56
C ASP A 496 10.41 12.73 -0.34
N LEU A 497 9.25 13.12 0.20
CA LEU A 497 8.23 13.82 -0.59
C LEU A 497 8.69 15.26 -0.89
N ALA A 498 8.80 15.61 -2.16
CA ALA A 498 9.20 16.94 -2.64
C ALA A 498 8.85 17.09 -4.13
N ALA A 499 8.78 18.34 -4.64
CA ALA A 499 8.43 18.57 -6.05
C ALA A 499 9.43 17.92 -7.04
N ARG A 500 10.68 17.64 -6.63
CA ARG A 500 11.65 16.90 -7.45
C ARG A 500 11.32 15.41 -7.63
N ASN A 501 10.54 14.84 -6.71
CA ASN A 501 10.15 13.43 -6.67
C ASN A 501 8.68 13.22 -7.08
N CYS A 502 8.04 14.25 -7.63
CA CYS A 502 6.78 14.12 -8.35
C CYS A 502 7.05 14.31 -9.85
N LEU A 503 6.36 13.56 -10.70
CA LEU A 503 6.51 13.61 -12.16
C LEU A 503 5.21 14.09 -12.82
N VAL A 504 5.33 14.68 -14.00
CA VAL A 504 4.20 15.28 -14.75
C VAL A 504 4.02 14.55 -16.08
N SER A 505 2.80 14.03 -16.32
CA SER A 505 2.44 13.33 -17.57
C SER A 505 2.22 14.31 -18.72
N ASP A 506 2.14 13.82 -19.96
CA ASP A 506 1.77 14.61 -21.15
C ASP A 506 0.55 15.54 -20.97
N SER A 507 -0.44 15.07 -20.23
CA SER A 507 -1.76 15.64 -19.93
C SER A 507 -1.72 16.59 -18.73
N GLY A 508 -0.55 16.78 -18.11
CA GLY A 508 -0.36 17.68 -16.97
C GLY A 508 -0.78 17.07 -15.62
N VAL A 509 -1.04 15.76 -15.56
CA VAL A 509 -1.32 15.06 -14.29
C VAL A 509 -0.03 14.87 -13.51
N VAL A 510 -0.07 15.17 -12.22
CA VAL A 510 1.07 14.94 -11.33
C VAL A 510 0.95 13.56 -10.69
N LYS A 511 2.06 12.81 -10.67
CA LYS A 511 2.16 11.53 -9.97
C LYS A 511 3.35 11.54 -9.01
N VAL A 512 3.17 10.99 -7.82
CA VAL A 512 4.24 10.78 -6.84
C VAL A 512 5.14 9.64 -7.32
N SER A 513 6.45 9.81 -7.22
CA SER A 513 7.46 8.90 -7.76
C SER A 513 8.59 8.64 -6.76
N ASP A 514 9.61 7.88 -7.17
CA ASP A 514 10.85 7.70 -6.41
C ASP A 514 10.66 7.04 -5.04
N PHE A 515 9.90 5.95 -5.01
CA PHE A 515 9.72 5.06 -3.86
C PHE A 515 10.99 4.37 -3.34
N GLY A 516 12.18 4.70 -3.86
CA GLY A 516 13.45 4.07 -3.45
C GLY A 516 13.83 4.28 -1.98
N MET A 517 13.09 5.15 -1.27
CA MET A 517 13.19 5.35 0.18
C MET A 517 11.91 4.94 0.92
N THR A 518 10.86 4.56 0.20
CA THR A 518 9.55 4.22 0.77
C THR A 518 9.65 2.94 1.58
N ARG A 519 8.89 2.89 2.69
CA ARG A 519 8.90 1.75 3.61
C ARG A 519 7.47 1.39 4.02
N TYR A 520 7.17 0.10 3.98
CA TYR A 520 5.96 -0.46 4.58
C TYR A 520 6.14 -0.52 6.10
N VAL A 521 5.24 0.10 6.86
CA VAL A 521 5.35 0.24 8.32
C VAL A 521 3.98 0.08 8.97
N LEU A 522 3.76 -1.06 9.62
CA LEU A 522 2.48 -1.40 10.26
C LEU A 522 2.04 -0.41 11.35
N ASP A 523 2.99 0.09 12.15
CA ASP A 523 2.71 0.97 13.28
C ASP A 523 2.96 2.46 12.96
N ASP A 524 2.99 2.82 11.67
CA ASP A 524 3.19 4.20 11.17
C ASP A 524 4.39 4.95 11.78
N GLN A 525 5.42 4.21 12.24
CA GLN A 525 6.63 4.80 12.80
C GLN A 525 7.87 4.00 12.41
N TYR A 526 8.84 4.71 11.83
CA TYR A 526 10.13 4.16 11.45
C TYR A 526 11.26 5.04 11.95
N THR A 527 12.22 4.45 12.67
CA THR A 527 13.44 5.15 13.08
C THR A 527 14.61 4.68 12.24
N SER A 528 15.21 5.59 11.46
CA SER A 528 16.37 5.26 10.62
C SER A 528 17.65 5.10 11.45
N SER A 529 18.63 4.36 10.93
CA SER A 529 19.95 4.22 11.56
C SER A 529 20.73 5.54 11.52
N SER A 530 21.48 5.83 12.59
CA SER A 530 22.35 7.01 12.70
C SER A 530 23.27 7.15 11.47
N GLY A 531 23.24 8.32 10.82
CA GLY A 531 24.08 8.64 9.65
C GLY A 531 23.36 8.64 8.29
N ALA A 532 22.05 8.35 8.24
CA ALA A 532 21.26 8.48 7.02
C ALA A 532 21.20 9.96 6.54
N LYS A 533 21.48 10.20 5.25
CA LYS A 533 21.30 11.52 4.63
C LYS A 533 19.83 11.69 4.23
N PHE A 534 19.20 12.77 4.65
CA PHE A 534 17.81 13.10 4.32
C PHE A 534 17.70 14.59 3.91
N PRO A 535 16.65 14.98 3.16
CA PRO A 535 16.50 16.33 2.64
C PRO A 535 16.04 17.32 3.72
N VAL A 536 16.97 17.79 4.56
CA VAL A 536 16.71 18.61 5.77
C VAL A 536 15.62 19.68 5.60
N LYS A 537 15.61 20.41 4.48
CA LYS A 537 14.66 21.51 4.21
C LYS A 537 13.20 21.09 4.02
N TRP A 538 12.94 19.80 3.83
CA TRP A 538 11.60 19.21 3.74
C TRP A 538 11.22 18.42 5.00
N CYS A 539 12.15 18.22 5.93
CA CYS A 539 11.93 17.36 7.08
C CYS A 539 11.40 18.12 8.30
N PRO A 540 10.50 17.50 9.10
CA PRO A 540 10.05 18.05 10.37
C PRO A 540 11.07 17.84 11.50
N PRO A 541 10.90 18.52 12.66
CA PRO A 541 11.80 18.41 13.82
C PRO A 541 12.12 17.01 14.30
N GLU A 542 11.12 16.13 14.38
CA GLU A 542 11.31 14.76 14.86
C GLU A 542 12.17 13.90 13.91
N VAL A 543 12.21 14.24 12.62
CA VAL A 543 13.07 13.55 11.64
C VAL A 543 14.51 14.01 11.80
N PHE A 544 14.79 15.32 11.84
CA PHE A 544 16.19 15.75 11.94
C PHE A 544 16.80 15.60 13.34
N ASN A 545 15.98 15.61 14.40
CA ASN A 545 16.46 15.39 15.77
C ASN A 545 16.57 13.90 16.13
N TYR A 546 15.64 13.06 15.65
CA TYR A 546 15.51 11.68 16.11
C TYR A 546 15.43 10.63 15.00
N SER A 547 15.52 11.05 13.72
CA SER A 547 15.36 10.17 12.56
C SER A 547 14.04 9.39 12.56
N ARG A 548 12.98 9.96 13.15
CA ARG A 548 11.65 9.35 13.27
C ARG A 548 10.76 9.78 12.11
N PHE A 549 10.49 8.85 11.20
CA PHE A 549 9.58 9.01 10.08
C PHE A 549 8.22 8.36 10.39
N SER A 550 7.16 8.98 9.88
CA SER A 550 5.76 8.55 9.95
C SER A 550 4.96 9.17 8.79
N SER A 551 3.71 8.76 8.58
CA SER A 551 2.75 9.47 7.72
C SER A 551 2.74 10.98 8.01
N LYS A 552 2.76 11.36 9.30
CA LYS A 552 2.79 12.76 9.75
C LYS A 552 4.06 13.51 9.38
N SER A 553 5.18 12.81 9.18
CA SER A 553 6.39 13.42 8.63
C SER A 553 6.30 13.68 7.12
N ASP A 554 5.56 12.84 6.39
CA ASP A 554 5.24 13.10 4.98
C ASP A 554 4.23 14.24 4.85
N VAL A 555 3.27 14.39 5.79
CA VAL A 555 2.35 15.54 5.84
C VAL A 555 3.12 16.86 5.94
N TRP A 556 4.16 16.94 6.79
CA TRP A 556 5.03 18.12 6.84
C TRP A 556 5.70 18.38 5.49
N SER A 557 6.25 17.33 4.89
CA SER A 557 6.93 17.39 3.60
C SER A 557 5.97 17.84 2.48
N PHE A 558 4.70 17.43 2.55
CA PHE A 558 3.63 17.88 1.67
C PHE A 558 3.35 19.38 1.82
N GLY A 559 3.32 19.91 3.04
CA GLY A 559 3.22 21.36 3.24
C GLY A 559 4.35 22.13 2.57
N VAL A 560 5.59 21.63 2.64
CA VAL A 560 6.74 22.21 1.93
C VAL A 560 6.59 22.08 0.40
N LEU A 561 6.10 20.95 -0.10
CA LEU A 561 5.80 20.74 -1.51
C LEU A 561 4.73 21.71 -2.02
N MET A 562 3.65 21.93 -1.28
CA MET A 562 2.64 22.94 -1.62
C MET A 562 3.31 24.32 -1.74
N TRP A 563 4.20 24.67 -0.82
CA TRP A 563 4.95 25.91 -0.90
C TRP A 563 5.84 25.98 -2.16
N GLU A 564 6.50 24.88 -2.54
CA GLU A 564 7.26 24.81 -3.81
C GLU A 564 6.34 25.06 -5.01
N VAL A 565 5.16 24.45 -5.04
CA VAL A 565 4.17 24.61 -6.12
C VAL A 565 3.71 26.07 -6.22
N PHE A 566 3.25 26.67 -5.12
CA PHE A 566 2.74 28.05 -5.10
C PHE A 566 3.81 29.13 -5.20
N THR A 567 5.09 28.77 -5.11
CA THR A 567 6.22 29.66 -5.45
C THR A 567 6.84 29.35 -6.82
N GLU A 568 6.23 28.43 -7.56
CA GLU A 568 6.68 28.01 -8.89
C GLU A 568 8.15 27.54 -8.86
N GLY A 569 8.43 26.62 -7.95
CA GLY A 569 9.69 25.88 -7.83
C GLY A 569 10.85 26.63 -7.18
N LYS A 570 10.58 27.57 -6.26
CA LYS A 570 11.66 28.15 -5.43
C LYS A 570 12.22 27.12 -4.46
N MET A 571 13.49 27.29 -4.08
CA MET A 571 14.13 26.49 -3.05
C MET A 571 13.59 26.90 -1.66
N PRO A 572 13.07 25.97 -0.83
CA PRO A 572 12.71 26.28 0.55
C PRO A 572 13.93 26.80 1.31
N PHE A 573 13.75 27.88 2.09
CA PHE A 573 14.85 28.49 2.84
C PHE A 573 16.11 28.75 2.00
N GLU A 574 15.96 29.25 0.76
CA GLU A 574 17.04 29.39 -0.23
C GLU A 574 18.30 30.07 0.33
N LYS A 575 18.12 31.06 1.21
CA LYS A 575 19.20 31.86 1.81
C LYS A 575 19.84 31.23 3.05
N SER A 576 19.39 30.06 3.47
CA SER A 576 19.82 29.41 4.71
C SER A 576 20.43 28.03 4.41
N SER A 577 21.52 27.74 5.09
CA SER A 577 22.15 26.42 5.15
C SER A 577 21.27 25.41 5.90
N ASN A 578 21.53 24.11 5.73
CA ASN A 578 20.76 23.08 6.43
C ASN A 578 20.84 23.21 7.97
N TYR A 579 21.98 23.62 8.50
CA TYR A 579 22.15 23.84 9.94
C TYR A 579 21.28 25.00 10.44
N GLU A 580 21.29 26.14 9.73
CA GLU A 580 20.44 27.29 10.08
C GLU A 580 18.96 26.95 9.97
N VAL A 581 18.56 26.15 8.97
CA VAL A 581 17.17 25.70 8.83
C VAL A 581 16.73 24.86 10.03
N VAL A 582 17.58 23.94 10.51
CA VAL A 582 17.29 23.16 11.72
C VAL A 582 17.05 24.09 12.92
N THR A 583 17.91 25.09 13.12
CA THR A 583 17.75 26.07 14.20
C THR A 583 16.47 26.88 14.05
N MET A 584 16.22 27.44 12.87
CA MET A 584 15.05 28.28 12.59
C MET A 584 13.74 27.51 12.79
N VAL A 585 13.63 26.31 12.22
CA VAL A 585 12.42 25.48 12.32
C VAL A 585 12.17 25.06 13.77
N SER A 586 13.23 24.72 14.52
CA SER A 586 13.15 24.39 15.95
C SER A 586 12.71 25.58 16.82
N GLN A 587 12.95 26.81 16.36
CA GLN A 587 12.47 28.04 17.01
C GLN A 587 11.04 28.44 16.58
N GLY A 588 10.35 27.57 15.84
CA GLY A 588 8.98 27.84 15.39
C GLY A 588 8.90 28.62 14.07
N HIS A 589 10.02 28.95 13.41
CA HIS A 589 9.98 29.60 12.11
C HIS A 589 9.35 28.70 11.05
N ARG A 590 8.54 29.28 10.16
CA ARG A 590 7.86 28.60 9.05
C ARG A 590 8.02 29.39 7.76
N LEU A 591 7.85 28.72 6.62
CA LEU A 591 7.93 29.37 5.31
C LEU A 591 6.82 30.42 5.17
N TYR A 592 7.15 31.55 4.53
CA TYR A 592 6.22 32.65 4.30
C TYR A 592 5.10 32.28 3.32
N ARG A 593 3.96 33.00 3.38
CA ARG A 593 2.85 32.82 2.43
C ARG A 593 3.26 33.19 0.99
N PRO A 594 3.23 32.24 0.02
CA PRO A 594 3.46 32.56 -1.38
C PRO A 594 2.44 33.56 -1.91
N LYS A 595 2.85 34.43 -2.85
CA LYS A 595 1.93 35.43 -3.44
C LYS A 595 0.74 34.81 -4.16
N LEU A 596 0.92 33.63 -4.76
CA LEU A 596 -0.13 32.92 -5.50
C LEU A 596 -1.06 32.10 -4.59
N ALA A 597 -0.68 31.86 -3.33
CA ALA A 597 -1.50 31.10 -2.39
C ALA A 597 -2.53 32.02 -1.71
N CYS A 598 -3.81 31.66 -1.78
CA CYS A 598 -4.85 32.33 -0.98
C CYS A 598 -4.66 32.06 0.52
N LYS A 599 -5.47 32.72 1.36
CA LYS A 599 -5.36 32.58 2.82
C LYS A 599 -5.62 31.13 3.26
N GLN A 600 -6.68 30.50 2.75
CA GLN A 600 -7.05 29.12 3.09
C GLN A 600 -5.96 28.11 2.70
N VAL A 601 -5.39 28.24 1.50
CA VAL A 601 -4.25 27.40 1.06
C VAL A 601 -3.05 27.54 2.00
N TYR A 602 -2.75 28.76 2.47
CA TYR A 602 -1.64 28.96 3.39
C TYR A 602 -1.94 28.46 4.81
N GLU A 603 -3.17 28.62 5.29
CA GLU A 603 -3.61 28.04 6.56
C GLU A 603 -3.45 26.52 6.53
N MET A 604 -3.78 25.87 5.42
CA MET A 604 -3.53 24.44 5.21
C MET A 604 -2.04 24.08 5.25
N MET A 605 -1.16 24.85 4.60
CA MET A 605 0.30 24.64 4.73
C MET A 605 0.75 24.75 6.20
N MET A 606 0.20 25.71 6.95
CA MET A 606 0.51 25.88 8.37
C MET A 606 0.01 24.71 9.24
N MET A 607 -1.14 24.11 8.91
CA MET A 607 -1.61 22.87 9.56
C MET A 607 -0.63 21.71 9.35
N CYS A 608 -0.04 21.59 8.16
CA CYS A 608 0.99 20.59 7.89
C CYS A 608 2.27 20.80 8.73
N TRP A 609 2.54 22.04 9.17
CA TRP A 609 3.75 22.40 9.90
C TRP A 609 3.57 22.58 11.42
N GLN A 610 2.55 21.93 11.99
CA GLN A 610 2.43 21.81 13.44
C GLN A 610 3.65 21.12 14.02
N GLU A 611 4.17 21.65 15.13
CA GLU A 611 5.39 21.14 15.76
C GLU A 611 5.21 19.69 16.21
N LYS A 612 4.10 19.41 16.90
CA LYS A 612 3.72 18.06 17.32
C LYS A 612 3.13 17.28 16.13
N PRO A 613 3.63 16.06 15.82
CA PRO A 613 3.11 15.25 14.72
C PRO A 613 1.61 14.98 14.83
N GLU A 614 1.09 14.81 16.05
CA GLU A 614 -0.31 14.51 16.34
C GLU A 614 -1.25 15.68 16.03
N GLY A 615 -0.71 16.90 15.95
CA GLY A 615 -1.46 18.09 15.55
C GLY A 615 -1.58 18.25 14.04
N ARG A 616 -0.91 17.40 13.24
CA ARG A 616 -0.95 17.47 11.78
C ARG A 616 -2.13 16.62 11.25
N PRO A 617 -2.88 17.12 10.25
CA PRO A 617 -4.00 16.39 9.64
C PRO A 617 -3.56 15.08 8.96
N THR A 618 -4.50 14.19 8.63
CA THR A 618 -4.23 13.06 7.72
C THR A 618 -4.21 13.54 6.27
N PHE A 619 -3.74 12.72 5.33
CA PHE A 619 -3.85 13.06 3.91
C PHE A 619 -5.31 13.04 3.42
N GLU A 620 -6.18 12.23 4.05
CA GLU A 620 -7.63 12.26 3.81
C GLU A 620 -8.25 13.61 4.20
N ASP A 621 -7.95 14.11 5.41
CA ASP A 621 -8.41 15.44 5.88
C ASP A 621 -7.93 16.57 4.96
N LEU A 622 -6.67 16.49 4.52
CA LEU A 622 -6.06 17.44 3.59
C LEU A 622 -6.74 17.39 2.22
N LEU A 623 -7.06 16.19 1.72
CA LEU A 623 -7.74 16.03 0.43
C LEU A 623 -9.13 16.66 0.46
N HIS A 624 -9.91 16.42 1.52
CA HIS A 624 -11.19 17.10 1.74
C HIS A 624 -11.04 18.62 1.73
N THR A 625 -10.05 19.13 2.47
CA THR A 625 -9.77 20.57 2.53
C THR A 625 -9.42 21.16 1.14
N ILE A 626 -8.61 20.46 0.33
CA ILE A 626 -8.28 20.91 -1.02
C ILE A 626 -9.53 20.97 -1.91
N ILE A 627 -10.38 19.95 -1.84
CA ILE A 627 -11.62 19.87 -2.63
C ILE A 627 -12.54 21.04 -2.26
N ASP A 628 -12.72 21.31 -0.97
CA ASP A 628 -13.52 22.44 -0.50
C ASP A 628 -12.99 23.79 -1.00
N ILE A 629 -11.67 23.99 -0.93
CA ILE A 629 -11.02 25.20 -1.47
C ILE A 629 -11.23 25.30 -2.98
N ALA A 630 -11.15 24.20 -3.72
CA ALA A 630 -11.31 24.20 -5.17
C ALA A 630 -12.74 24.51 -5.64
N GLU A 631 -13.75 24.32 -4.78
CA GLU A 631 -15.15 24.59 -5.09
C GLU A 631 -15.69 25.93 -4.54
N GLY A 632 -15.00 26.55 -3.59
CA GLY A 632 -15.38 27.83 -2.99
C GLY A 632 -15.36 29.01 -3.98
N GLU A 633 -16.31 29.94 -3.83
CA GLU A 633 -16.40 31.14 -4.68
C GLU A 633 -15.24 32.13 -4.47
N ASP A 634 -14.58 32.08 -3.30
CA ASP A 634 -13.41 32.90 -2.95
C ASP A 634 -12.06 32.28 -3.37
N ALA A 635 -12.08 31.21 -4.16
CA ALA A 635 -10.88 30.44 -4.50
C ALA A 635 -9.84 31.20 -5.38
N PHE A 636 -10.20 32.35 -5.97
CA PHE A 636 -9.37 33.00 -7.01
C PHE A 636 -9.16 34.51 -6.84
#